data_AF-A0A561V488-F1
#
_entry.id   AF-A0A561V488-F1
#
_cell.length_a   1.000
_cell.length_b   1.000
_cell.length_c   1.000
_cell.angle_alpha   90.00
_cell.angle_beta   90.00
_cell.angle_gamma   90.00
#
_symmetry.space_group_name_H-M   'P 1'
#
loop_
_entity.id
_entity.type
_entity.pdbx_description
1 polymer ?
#
loop_
_entity_poly.entity_id
_entity_poly.type
_entity_poly.pdbx_seq_one_letter_code
_entity_poly.pdbx_strand_id
1 'polypeptide(L)'
;MNNTPSSDISALRGMASAFEAQRGKLPVPGNYRRLPGIVAVARQMSELGELITDLGHEVFLRAAAQDHEVHTARVIAGFAAAARPAGEAASALGETAHQLAFLNQTEHLRNRPDAQKAREAAVRVMEDALGAADTALREAADSLHAASATVSPPSVRLRAARSRSTTTAPAPRPAPPAATPTAAAPGRIVRGR
;
A
#
# COMPACT_ATOMS: atom_id res chain seq x y z
N MET A 1 6.43 0.33 28.66
CA MET A 1 6.86 0.82 27.33
C MET A 1 6.25 2.19 27.15
N ASN A 2 7.05 3.21 26.84
CA ASN A 2 6.51 4.55 26.55
C ASN A 2 6.09 4.58 25.07
N ASN A 3 4.79 4.61 24.80
CA ASN A 3 4.23 4.73 23.45
C ASN A 3 4.48 6.16 22.94
N THR A 4 5.62 6.36 22.30
CA THR A 4 5.94 7.65 21.67
C THR A 4 5.46 7.63 20.22
N PRO A 5 5.04 8.78 19.65
CA PRO A 5 4.60 8.86 18.26
C PRO A 5 5.62 8.30 17.26
N SER A 6 6.92 8.49 17.52
CA SER A 6 8.00 7.95 16.67
C SER A 6 8.05 6.42 16.71
N SER A 7 7.87 5.82 17.89
CA SER A 7 7.82 4.36 18.04
C SER A 7 6.59 3.77 17.35
N ASP A 8 5.44 4.42 17.48
CA ASP A 8 4.20 3.97 16.82
C ASP A 8 4.27 4.07 15.30
N ILE A 9 4.85 5.15 14.76
CA ILE A 9 5.09 5.27 13.32
C ILE A 9 6.00 4.15 12.83
N SER A 10 7.05 3.82 13.59
CA SER A 10 7.96 2.73 13.25
C SER A 10 7.27 1.37 13.27
N ALA A 11 6.44 1.10 14.29
CA ALA A 11 5.68 -0.14 14.40
C ALA A 11 4.70 -0.31 13.22
N LEU A 12 3.92 0.72 12.89
CA LEU A 12 3.00 0.71 11.75
C LEU A 12 3.73 0.45 10.42
N ARG A 13 4.87 1.12 10.19
CA ARG A 13 5.66 0.92 8.96
C ARG A 13 6.34 -0.44 8.90
N GLY A 14 6.81 -0.95 10.04
CA GLY A 14 7.39 -2.29 10.14
C GLY A 14 6.36 -3.35 9.77
N MET A 15 5.16 -3.25 10.33
CA MET A 15 4.04 -4.15 10.00
C MET A 15 3.63 -4.04 8.53
N ALA A 16 3.51 -2.81 8.00
CA ALA A 16 3.20 -2.61 6.58
C ALA A 16 4.23 -3.29 5.66
N SER A 17 5.53 -3.15 5.99
CA SER A 17 6.61 -3.78 5.24
C SER A 17 6.56 -5.30 5.31
N ALA A 18 6.11 -5.86 6.44
CA ALA A 18 5.94 -7.30 6.60
C ALA A 18 4.80 -7.85 5.72
N PHE A 19 3.68 -7.15 5.62
CA PHE A 19 2.61 -7.49 4.68
C PHE A 19 3.06 -7.39 3.22
N GLU A 20 3.82 -6.35 2.86
CA GLU A 20 4.36 -6.21 1.50
C GLU A 20 5.39 -7.31 1.18
N ALA A 21 6.21 -7.72 2.16
CA ALA A 21 7.10 -8.86 2.02
C ALA A 21 6.32 -10.17 1.81
N GLN A 22 5.17 -10.33 2.48
CA GLN A 22 4.30 -11.49 2.29
C GLN A 22 3.65 -11.49 0.91
N ARG A 23 3.26 -10.31 0.42
CA ARG A 23 2.74 -10.10 -0.93
C ARG A 23 3.78 -10.46 -1.98
N GLY A 24 5.03 -10.05 -1.81
CA GLY A 24 6.13 -10.36 -2.72
C GLY A 24 6.48 -11.85 -2.84
N LYS A 25 5.97 -12.70 -1.94
CA LYS A 25 6.12 -14.17 -2.01
C LYS A 25 5.04 -14.85 -2.86
N LEU A 26 3.95 -14.14 -3.18
CA LEU A 26 2.88 -14.71 -4.00
C LEU A 26 3.41 -15.03 -5.41
N PRO A 27 2.94 -16.12 -6.03
CA PRO A 27 3.25 -16.42 -7.43
C PRO A 27 2.82 -15.26 -8.33
N VAL A 28 3.69 -14.88 -9.28
CA VAL A 28 3.40 -13.79 -10.21
C VAL A 28 2.19 -14.15 -11.08
N PRO A 29 1.16 -13.28 -11.15
CA PRO A 29 0.03 -13.50 -12.02
C PRO A 29 0.46 -13.67 -13.48
N GLY A 30 -0.05 -14.70 -14.15
CA GLY A 30 0.21 -14.97 -15.57
C GLY A 30 1.44 -15.85 -15.87
N ASN A 31 2.21 -16.27 -14.85
CA ASN A 31 3.36 -17.18 -15.03
C ASN A 31 3.13 -18.57 -14.41
N TYR A 32 1.93 -19.13 -14.60
CA TYR A 32 1.45 -20.35 -13.96
C TYR A 32 1.95 -21.66 -14.58
N ARG A 33 3.02 -21.62 -15.40
CA ARG A 33 3.66 -22.85 -15.93
C ARG A 33 4.13 -23.78 -14.81
N ARG A 34 4.29 -23.27 -13.59
CA ARG A 34 4.36 -24.04 -12.35
C ARG A 34 3.31 -23.52 -11.39
N LEU A 35 2.26 -24.30 -11.16
CA LEU A 35 1.37 -24.09 -10.01
C LEU A 35 2.20 -24.08 -8.72
N PRO A 36 1.86 -23.24 -7.73
CA PRO A 36 2.52 -23.29 -6.44
C PRO A 36 2.29 -24.67 -5.80
N GLY A 37 3.32 -25.22 -5.17
CA GLY A 37 3.18 -26.47 -4.42
C GLY A 37 2.37 -26.26 -3.15
N ILE A 38 1.60 -27.28 -2.73
CA ILE A 38 0.78 -27.22 -1.49
C ILE A 38 1.60 -26.86 -0.25
N VAL A 39 2.84 -27.34 -0.17
CA VAL A 39 3.77 -27.03 0.94
C VAL A 39 4.12 -25.53 0.97
N ALA A 40 4.30 -24.90 -0.20
CA ALA A 40 4.60 -23.49 -0.28
C ALA A 40 3.40 -22.64 0.15
N VAL A 41 2.19 -23.00 -0.29
CA VAL A 41 0.95 -22.33 0.12
C VAL A 41 0.72 -22.49 1.63
N ALA A 42 0.88 -23.70 2.17
CA ALA A 42 0.73 -23.95 3.61
C ALA A 42 1.72 -23.11 4.44
N ARG A 43 2.99 -23.04 4.02
CA ARG A 43 3.98 -22.17 4.66
C ARG A 43 3.56 -20.70 4.60
N GLN A 44 3.06 -20.24 3.46
CA GLN A 44 2.61 -18.87 3.31
C GLN A 44 1.40 -18.55 4.22
N MET A 45 0.49 -19.52 4.40
CA MET A 45 -0.61 -19.40 5.36
C MET A 45 -0.09 -19.30 6.80
N SER A 46 0.90 -20.12 7.19
CA SER A 46 1.51 -20.04 8.53
C SER A 46 2.15 -18.69 8.79
N GLU A 47 2.99 -18.21 7.86
CA GLU A 47 3.66 -16.91 7.97
C GLU A 47 2.65 -15.75 8.01
N LEU A 48 1.54 -15.83 7.26
CA LEU A 48 0.46 -14.84 7.34
C LEU A 48 -0.30 -14.93 8.68
N GLY A 49 -0.52 -16.14 9.20
CA GLY A 49 -1.12 -16.34 10.51
C GLY A 49 -0.32 -15.72 11.66
N GLU A 50 1.01 -15.77 11.57
CA GLU A 50 1.90 -15.06 12.49
C GLU A 50 1.69 -13.55 12.41
N LEU A 51 1.65 -12.96 11.20
CA LEU A 51 1.40 -11.52 11.03
C LEU A 51 0.03 -11.07 11.56
N ILE A 52 -1.02 -11.89 11.36
CA ILE A 52 -2.36 -11.62 11.92
C ILE A 52 -2.32 -11.65 13.45
N THR A 53 -1.58 -12.59 14.02
CA THR A 53 -1.39 -12.68 15.47
C THR A 53 -0.67 -11.45 16.00
N ASP A 54 0.38 -11.01 15.31
CA ASP A 54 1.13 -9.81 15.67
C ASP A 54 0.27 -8.53 15.55
N LEU A 55 -0.60 -8.41 14.54
CA LEU A 55 -1.61 -7.35 14.47
C LEU A 55 -2.49 -7.34 15.72
N GLY A 56 -2.99 -8.52 16.12
CA GLY A 56 -3.82 -8.67 17.31
C GLY A 56 -3.09 -8.27 18.58
N HIS A 57 -1.82 -8.67 18.73
CA HIS A 57 -0.97 -8.28 19.85
C HIS A 57 -0.75 -6.77 19.90
N GLU A 58 -0.48 -6.11 18.77
CA GLU A 58 -0.24 -4.67 18.74
C GLU A 58 -1.49 -3.85 19.12
N VAL A 59 -2.68 -4.34 18.76
CA VAL A 59 -3.98 -3.79 19.21
C VAL A 59 -4.15 -4.01 20.71
N PHE A 60 -3.95 -5.24 21.20
CA PHE A 60 -4.12 -5.58 22.61
C PHE A 60 -3.18 -4.77 23.52
N LEU A 61 -1.89 -4.72 23.20
CA LEU A 61 -0.88 -4.02 23.98
C LEU A 61 -1.20 -2.52 24.13
N ARG A 62 -1.65 -1.88 23.05
CA ARG A 62 -2.02 -0.45 23.07
C ARG A 62 -3.36 -0.19 23.74
N ALA A 63 -4.32 -1.08 23.59
CA ALA A 63 -5.61 -0.98 24.27
C ALA A 63 -5.46 -1.13 25.78
N ALA A 64 -4.55 -2.01 26.24
CA ALA A 64 -4.28 -2.26 27.65
C ALA A 64 -3.38 -1.21 28.34
N ALA A 65 -2.76 -0.30 27.58
CA ALA A 65 -1.94 0.77 28.15
C ALA A 65 -2.82 1.74 28.96
N GLN A 66 -2.35 2.21 30.12
CA GLN A 66 -3.14 3.07 31.01
C GLN A 66 -3.09 4.57 30.62
N ASP A 67 -2.07 4.98 29.86
CA ASP A 67 -1.91 6.34 29.36
C ASP A 67 -2.32 6.43 27.88
N HIS A 68 -3.58 6.74 27.62
CA HIS A 68 -4.09 6.94 26.26
C HIS A 68 -3.86 8.37 25.79
N GLU A 69 -2.79 8.56 25.02
CA GLU A 69 -2.66 9.78 24.23
C GLU A 69 -3.63 9.76 23.03
N VAL A 70 -4.00 10.94 22.54
CA VAL A 70 -4.92 11.09 21.38
C VAL A 70 -4.41 10.34 20.13
N HIS A 71 -3.09 10.18 19.98
CA HIS A 71 -2.51 9.46 18.86
C HIS A 71 -2.67 7.93 18.99
N THR A 72 -2.74 7.39 20.22
CA THR A 72 -2.86 5.95 20.49
C THR A 72 -4.14 5.36 19.90
N ALA A 73 -5.28 6.07 20.01
CA ALA A 73 -6.54 5.63 19.40
C ALA A 73 -6.45 5.50 17.87
N ARG A 74 -5.72 6.41 17.20
CA ARG A 74 -5.49 6.36 15.75
C ARG A 74 -4.59 5.19 15.35
N VAL A 75 -3.58 4.90 16.18
CA VAL A 75 -2.67 3.76 15.96
C VAL A 75 -3.42 2.44 16.11
N ILE A 76 -4.24 2.30 17.17
CA ILE A 76 -5.11 1.13 17.35
C ILE A 76 -6.04 0.95 16.16
N ALA A 77 -6.71 2.02 15.71
CA ALA A 77 -7.57 1.97 14.53
C ALA A 77 -6.80 1.57 13.27
N GLY A 78 -5.56 2.01 13.11
CA GLY A 78 -4.68 1.63 12.00
C GLY A 78 -4.37 0.14 11.95
N PHE A 79 -3.95 -0.44 13.08
CA PHE A 79 -3.72 -1.89 13.17
C PHE A 79 -5.01 -2.69 12.99
N ALA A 80 -6.11 -2.26 13.60
CA ALA A 80 -7.41 -2.92 13.46
C ALA A 80 -7.93 -2.86 12.01
N ALA A 81 -7.72 -1.76 11.29
CA ALA A 81 -8.13 -1.63 9.89
C ALA A 81 -7.42 -2.63 8.96
N ALA A 82 -6.20 -3.04 9.29
CA ALA A 82 -5.45 -4.05 8.54
C ALA A 82 -5.93 -5.50 8.82
N ALA A 83 -6.67 -5.74 9.90
CA ALA A 83 -7.08 -7.09 10.29
C ALA A 83 -8.05 -7.73 9.28
N ARG A 84 -9.02 -6.95 8.76
CA ARG A 84 -9.96 -7.43 7.74
C ARG A 84 -9.25 -7.87 6.45
N PRO A 85 -8.47 -7.02 5.76
CA PRO A 85 -7.77 -7.44 4.55
C PRO A 85 -6.75 -8.57 4.81
N ALA A 86 -6.11 -8.62 5.98
CA ALA A 86 -5.25 -9.75 6.33
C ALA A 86 -6.03 -11.07 6.43
N GLY A 87 -7.23 -11.04 7.01
CA GLY A 87 -8.14 -12.20 7.06
C GLY A 87 -8.65 -12.61 5.68
N GLU A 88 -8.98 -11.66 4.81
CA GLU A 88 -9.37 -11.91 3.41
C GLU A 88 -8.22 -12.59 2.64
N ALA A 89 -6.98 -12.13 2.81
CA ALA A 89 -5.80 -12.77 2.24
C ALA A 89 -5.63 -14.22 2.74
N ALA A 90 -5.81 -14.46 4.04
CA ALA A 90 -5.74 -15.80 4.61
C ALA A 90 -6.83 -16.74 4.05
N SER A 91 -8.05 -16.24 3.89
CA SER A 91 -9.15 -16.98 3.25
C SER A 91 -8.82 -17.35 1.81
N ALA A 92 -8.27 -16.42 1.04
CA ALA A 92 -7.91 -16.65 -0.36
C ALA A 92 -6.75 -17.67 -0.52
N LEU A 93 -5.76 -17.64 0.39
CA LEU A 93 -4.73 -18.69 0.45
C LEU A 93 -5.32 -20.05 0.84
N GLY A 94 -6.31 -20.08 1.74
CA GLY A 94 -7.07 -21.29 2.07
C GLY A 94 -7.79 -21.90 0.87
N GLU A 95 -8.43 -21.08 0.05
CA GLU A 95 -9.06 -21.51 -1.21
C GLU A 95 -8.01 -22.09 -2.18
N THR A 96 -6.86 -21.44 -2.30
CA THR A 96 -5.74 -21.94 -3.13
C THR A 96 -5.28 -23.33 -2.64
N ALA A 97 -5.14 -23.50 -1.33
CA ALA A 97 -4.76 -24.79 -0.74
C ALA A 97 -5.83 -25.87 -0.98
N HIS A 98 -7.11 -25.52 -0.89
CA HIS A 98 -8.23 -26.41 -1.19
C HIS A 98 -8.17 -26.92 -2.64
N GLN A 99 -8.03 -26.02 -3.60
CA GLN A 99 -7.94 -26.38 -5.01
C GLN A 99 -6.69 -27.22 -5.33
N LEU A 100 -5.55 -26.92 -4.70
CA LEU A 100 -4.35 -27.76 -4.82
C LEU A 100 -4.55 -29.18 -4.29
N ALA A 101 -5.26 -29.33 -3.17
CA ALA A 101 -5.61 -30.65 -2.63
C ALA A 101 -6.51 -31.42 -3.61
N PHE A 102 -7.52 -30.75 -4.20
CA PHE A 102 -8.37 -31.32 -5.24
C PHE A 102 -7.57 -31.77 -6.47
N LEU A 103 -6.66 -30.95 -6.97
CA LEU A 103 -5.80 -31.27 -8.12
C LEU A 103 -4.90 -32.49 -7.85
N ASN A 104 -4.35 -32.59 -6.64
CA ASN A 104 -3.54 -33.74 -6.22
C ASN A 104 -4.39 -35.02 -6.12
N GLN A 105 -5.58 -34.93 -5.52
CA GLN A 105 -6.49 -36.06 -5.37
C GLN A 105 -6.95 -36.59 -6.73
N THR A 106 -7.11 -35.72 -7.73
CA THR A 106 -7.64 -36.06 -9.05
C THR A 106 -6.58 -36.31 -10.12
N GLU A 107 -5.28 -36.32 -9.77
CA GLU A 107 -4.19 -36.51 -10.75
C GLU A 107 -4.32 -37.83 -11.52
N HIS A 108 -4.75 -38.91 -10.85
CA HIS A 108 -5.00 -40.21 -11.46
C HIS A 108 -6.13 -40.21 -12.51
N LEU A 109 -7.00 -39.19 -12.50
CA LEU A 109 -8.12 -39.02 -13.43
C LEU A 109 -7.82 -38.01 -14.53
N ARG A 110 -6.60 -37.47 -14.64
CA ARG A 110 -6.28 -36.34 -15.53
C ARG A 110 -6.65 -36.53 -17.01
N ASN A 111 -6.74 -37.78 -17.48
CA ASN A 111 -7.09 -38.12 -18.87
C ASN A 111 -8.60 -38.32 -19.08
N ARG A 112 -9.42 -38.23 -18.03
CA ARG A 112 -10.88 -38.30 -18.14
C ARG A 112 -11.41 -36.91 -18.54
N PRO A 113 -12.24 -36.79 -19.60
CA PRO A 113 -12.70 -35.49 -20.08
C PRO A 113 -13.40 -34.63 -19.02
N ASP A 114 -14.22 -35.24 -18.17
CA ASP A 114 -14.94 -34.52 -17.11
C ASP A 114 -14.00 -34.05 -16.00
N ALA A 115 -13.03 -34.89 -15.61
CA ALA A 115 -12.02 -34.52 -14.64
C ALA A 115 -11.09 -33.43 -15.19
N GLN A 116 -10.76 -33.46 -16.48
CA GLN A 116 -9.94 -32.42 -17.11
C GLN A 116 -10.62 -31.05 -17.00
N LYS A 117 -11.92 -30.94 -17.34
CA LYS A 117 -12.67 -29.69 -17.22
C LYS A 117 -12.71 -29.19 -15.77
N ALA A 118 -12.95 -30.08 -14.81
CA ALA A 118 -12.96 -29.72 -13.40
C ALA A 118 -11.59 -29.25 -12.91
N ARG A 119 -10.50 -29.88 -13.36
CA ARG A 119 -9.12 -29.47 -13.03
C ARG A 119 -8.77 -28.13 -13.66
N GLU A 120 -9.17 -27.86 -14.89
CA GLU A 120 -9.00 -26.55 -15.54
C GLU A 120 -9.76 -25.45 -14.79
N ALA A 121 -10.99 -25.73 -14.32
CA ALA A 121 -11.75 -24.80 -13.49
C ALA A 121 -11.06 -24.54 -12.14
N ALA A 122 -10.56 -25.58 -11.47
CA ALA A 122 -9.82 -25.45 -10.21
C ALA A 122 -8.58 -24.55 -10.36
N VAL A 123 -7.85 -24.66 -11.48
CA VAL A 123 -6.72 -23.77 -11.78
C VAL A 123 -7.17 -22.32 -11.88
N ARG A 124 -8.26 -22.01 -12.58
CA ARG A 124 -8.78 -20.63 -12.68
C ARG A 124 -9.18 -20.08 -11.31
N VAL A 125 -9.84 -20.88 -10.47
CA VAL A 125 -10.20 -20.48 -9.10
C VAL A 125 -8.95 -20.16 -8.28
N MET A 126 -7.87 -20.95 -8.43
CA MET A 126 -6.59 -20.62 -7.78
C MET A 126 -5.99 -19.31 -8.28
N GLU A 127 -6.05 -19.02 -9.58
CA GLU A 127 -5.54 -17.77 -10.15
C GLU A 127 -6.29 -16.57 -9.57
N ASP A 128 -7.61 -16.64 -9.54
CA ASP A 128 -8.48 -15.60 -8.97
C ASP A 128 -8.21 -15.43 -7.47
N ALA A 129 -8.08 -16.53 -6.72
CA ALA A 129 -7.78 -16.51 -5.29
C ALA A 129 -6.41 -15.89 -4.99
N LEU A 130 -5.37 -16.22 -5.78
CA LEU A 130 -4.05 -15.60 -5.62
C LEU A 130 -4.08 -14.10 -5.95
N GLY A 131 -4.87 -13.67 -6.93
CA GLY A 131 -5.10 -12.26 -7.23
C GLY A 131 -5.83 -11.52 -6.10
N ALA A 132 -6.82 -12.17 -5.48
CA ALA A 132 -7.51 -11.64 -4.30
C ALA A 132 -6.56 -11.52 -3.10
N ALA A 133 -5.71 -12.53 -2.86
CA ALA A 133 -4.68 -12.47 -1.83
C ALA A 133 -3.68 -11.33 -2.06
N ASP A 134 -3.21 -11.12 -3.29
CA ASP A 134 -2.31 -10.00 -3.62
C ASP A 134 -2.95 -8.65 -3.30
N THR A 135 -4.21 -8.48 -3.71
CA THR A 135 -4.96 -7.24 -3.49
C THR A 135 -5.18 -6.99 -2.00
N ALA A 136 -5.60 -8.01 -1.26
CA ALA A 136 -5.88 -7.89 0.17
C ALA A 136 -4.60 -7.61 0.99
N LEU A 137 -3.46 -8.27 0.68
CA LEU A 137 -2.19 -7.98 1.36
C LEU A 137 -1.73 -6.53 1.11
N ARG A 138 -1.94 -6.01 -0.10
CA ARG A 138 -1.66 -4.62 -0.44
C ARG A 138 -2.54 -3.66 0.35
N GLU A 139 -3.85 -3.94 0.43
CA GLU A 139 -4.79 -3.12 1.20
C GLU A 139 -4.44 -3.09 2.70
N ALA A 140 -3.97 -4.20 3.26
CA ALA A 140 -3.47 -4.26 4.64
C ALA A 140 -2.25 -3.35 4.83
N ALA A 141 -1.26 -3.45 3.94
CA ALA A 141 -0.06 -2.60 3.97
C ALA A 141 -0.40 -1.11 3.80
N ASP A 142 -1.27 -0.77 2.84
CA ASP A 142 -1.71 0.59 2.57
C ASP A 142 -2.44 1.20 3.76
N SER A 143 -3.29 0.43 4.45
CA SER A 143 -4.00 0.86 5.65
C SER A 143 -3.03 1.25 6.78
N LEU A 144 -1.99 0.43 6.99
CA LEU A 144 -0.95 0.68 7.98
C LEU A 144 -0.07 1.89 7.60
N HIS A 145 0.27 2.04 6.32
CA HIS A 145 1.00 3.21 5.83
C HIS A 145 0.19 4.49 6.00
N ALA A 146 -1.10 4.48 5.66
CA ALA A 146 -2.02 5.59 5.87
C ALA A 146 -2.08 5.98 7.35
N ALA A 147 -2.25 5.00 8.25
CA ALA A 147 -2.23 5.24 9.69
C ALA A 147 -0.92 5.90 10.14
N SER A 148 0.24 5.43 9.66
CA SER A 148 1.55 6.00 10.01
C SER A 148 1.69 7.48 9.60
N ALA A 149 1.07 7.87 8.48
CA ALA A 149 1.07 9.25 8.00
C ALA A 149 0.19 10.18 8.87
N THR A 150 -0.85 9.64 9.52
CA THR A 150 -1.73 10.42 10.41
C THR A 150 -1.09 10.71 11.77
N VAL A 151 -0.23 9.81 12.27
CA VAL A 151 0.49 9.93 13.55
C VAL A 151 1.67 10.91 13.46
N SER A 152 2.22 11.12 12.26
CA SER A 152 3.33 12.05 12.03
C SER A 152 3.00 13.50 12.42
N PRO A 153 3.84 14.18 13.24
CA PRO A 153 3.62 15.57 13.62
C PRO A 153 3.52 16.52 12.40
N PRO A 154 2.71 17.59 12.48
CA PRO A 154 2.57 18.55 11.38
C PRO A 154 3.89 19.20 10.97
N SER A 155 4.85 19.38 11.88
CA SER A 155 6.17 19.94 11.60
C SER A 155 7.05 19.05 10.70
N VAL A 156 6.99 17.72 10.85
CA VAL A 156 7.70 16.76 9.99
C VAL A 156 7.07 16.75 8.58
N ARG A 157 5.74 16.81 8.50
CA ARG A 157 5.01 16.92 7.23
C ARG A 157 5.31 18.22 6.49
N LEU A 158 5.34 19.35 7.22
CA LEU A 158 5.74 20.66 6.68
C LEU A 158 7.20 20.67 6.21
N ARG A 159 8.13 20.07 6.97
CA ARG A 159 9.54 19.99 6.59
C ARG A 159 9.75 19.10 5.37
N ALA A 160 9.09 17.94 5.30
CA ALA A 160 9.15 17.05 4.14
C ALA A 160 8.45 17.65 2.90
N ALA A 161 7.34 18.37 3.07
CA ALA A 161 6.72 19.12 1.97
C ALA A 161 7.64 20.24 1.47
N ARG A 162 8.26 21.00 2.38
CA ARG A 162 9.22 22.06 2.05
C ARG A 162 10.46 21.51 1.34
N SER A 163 10.98 20.36 1.74
CA SER A 163 12.10 19.70 1.05
C SER A 163 11.73 19.12 -0.31
N ARG A 164 10.45 18.79 -0.57
CA ARG A 164 9.97 18.37 -1.90
C ARG A 164 9.69 19.56 -2.83
N SER A 165 9.41 20.73 -2.28
CA SER A 165 9.22 21.97 -3.04
C SER A 165 10.51 22.58 -3.61
N THR A 166 11.69 22.01 -3.34
CA THR A 166 12.94 22.42 -4.02
C THR A 166 13.16 21.60 -5.30
N THR A 167 12.21 21.68 -6.24
CA THR A 167 12.49 21.50 -7.66
C THR A 167 12.55 22.88 -8.28
N THR A 168 13.72 23.20 -8.81
CA THR A 168 14.18 24.50 -9.30
C THR A 168 13.19 25.16 -10.26
N ALA A 169 12.74 26.38 -9.96
CA ALA A 169 12.16 27.25 -10.98
C ALA A 169 13.31 27.73 -11.91
N PRO A 170 13.21 27.59 -13.25
CA PRO A 170 14.18 28.19 -14.16
C PRO A 170 14.21 29.71 -14.00
N ALA A 171 15.41 30.28 -14.02
CA ALA A 171 15.64 31.72 -13.89
C ALA A 171 14.88 32.53 -14.97
N PRO A 172 14.32 33.71 -14.64
CA PRO A 172 13.79 34.61 -15.64
C PRO A 172 14.93 35.17 -16.50
N ARG A 173 14.84 34.93 -17.81
CA ARG A 173 15.72 35.53 -18.82
C ARG A 173 15.45 37.04 -18.86
N PRO A 174 16.47 37.92 -18.73
CA PRO A 174 16.26 39.35 -18.83
C PRO A 174 15.82 39.73 -20.26
N ALA A 175 14.74 40.51 -20.36
CA ALA A 175 14.24 41.05 -21.62
C ALA A 175 15.19 42.15 -22.15
N PRO A 176 15.38 42.27 -23.48
CA PRO A 176 16.16 43.36 -24.06
C PRO A 176 15.43 44.72 -23.86
N PRO A 177 16.14 45.81 -23.53
CA PRO A 177 15.52 47.11 -23.29
C PRO A 177 14.97 47.72 -24.59
N ALA A 178 13.72 48.17 -24.51
CA ALA A 178 13.03 48.92 -25.54
C ALA A 178 13.56 50.37 -25.63
N ALA A 179 13.63 50.89 -26.86
CA ALA A 179 14.05 52.25 -27.16
C ALA A 179 13.13 53.31 -26.54
N THR A 180 13.74 54.38 -26.01
CA THR A 180 13.07 55.53 -25.41
C THR A 180 12.54 56.50 -26.48
N PRO A 181 11.26 56.92 -26.44
CA PRO A 181 10.80 58.08 -27.19
C PRO A 181 10.97 59.35 -26.35
N THR A 182 11.78 60.32 -26.84
CA THR A 182 11.90 61.63 -26.21
C THR A 182 10.77 62.56 -26.65
N ALA A 183 10.17 63.20 -25.66
CA ALA A 183 8.94 63.99 -25.72
C ALA A 183 9.07 65.31 -26.50
N ALA A 184 8.00 65.67 -27.22
CA ALA A 184 7.73 67.02 -27.70
C ALA A 184 6.70 67.71 -26.80
N ALA A 185 6.92 68.98 -26.49
CA ALA A 185 5.97 69.88 -25.83
C ALA A 185 6.18 71.32 -26.35
N PRO A 186 5.30 72.29 -26.08
CA PRO A 186 3.93 72.39 -26.59
C PRO A 186 3.63 73.80 -27.17
N GLY A 187 2.45 73.97 -27.79
CA GLY A 187 1.69 75.23 -27.70
C GLY A 187 1.71 76.19 -28.91
N ARG A 188 0.56 76.23 -29.58
CA ARG A 188 0.16 77.10 -30.71
C ARG A 188 -0.35 78.45 -30.21
N ILE A 189 0.05 79.58 -30.82
CA ILE A 189 -0.82 80.77 -30.95
C ILE A 189 -0.62 81.41 -32.34
N VAL A 190 -1.74 81.51 -33.06
CA VAL A 190 -1.95 82.25 -34.31
C VAL A 190 -2.22 83.72 -33.97
N ARG A 191 -1.65 84.67 -34.73
CA ARG A 191 -2.12 86.07 -34.76
C ARG A 191 -2.19 86.52 -36.21
N GLY A 192 -3.41 86.70 -36.72
CA GLY A 192 -3.67 87.30 -38.01
C GLY A 192 -4.07 88.77 -37.86
N ARG A 193 -3.50 89.62 -38.70
CA ARG A 193 -4.21 90.65 -39.46
C ARG A 193 -3.34 91.10 -40.62
#